data_AF-A0A485D748-F1
#
_entry.id   AF-A0A485D748-F1
#
_cell.length_a   1.000
_cell.length_b   1.000
_cell.length_c   1.000
_cell.angle_alpha   90.00
_cell.angle_beta   90.00
_cell.angle_gamma   90.00
#
_symmetry.space_group_name_H-M   'P 1'
#
loop_
_entity.id
_entity.type
_entity.pdbx_description
1 polymer ?
#
loop_
_entity_poly.entity_id
_entity_poly.type
_entity_poly.pdbx_seq_one_letter_code
_entity_poly.pdbx_strand_id
1 'polypeptide(L)'
;MEADSLNCCVLGEDITPGQPEFALFIREVVREMTTKAGQKCTAIRRIIVPQAQLHAVSEALIARLQKVTVGDPAQEGVKMGALVSMTSARMYRTR
;
A
#
# COMPACT_ATOMS: atom_id res chain seq x y z
N MET A 1 -16.55 -19.13 -7.23
CA MET A 1 -16.54 -17.75 -7.76
C MET A 1 -15.87 -16.90 -6.71
N GLU A 2 -14.70 -16.31 -7.00
CA GLU A 2 -14.06 -15.37 -6.07
C GLU A 2 -14.61 -13.95 -6.31
N ALA A 3 -14.74 -13.18 -5.24
CA ALA A 3 -15.29 -11.82 -5.21
C ALA A 3 -14.24 -10.84 -4.64
N ASP A 4 -14.53 -9.53 -4.71
CA ASP A 4 -13.67 -8.52 -4.10
C ASP A 4 -13.49 -8.78 -2.60
N SER A 5 -12.23 -8.72 -2.14
CA SER A 5 -11.89 -8.93 -0.73
C SER A 5 -11.25 -7.67 -0.12
N LEU A 6 -11.61 -7.38 1.13
CA LEU A 6 -11.03 -6.28 1.90
C LEU A 6 -9.95 -6.81 2.84
N ASN A 7 -8.82 -7.26 2.27
CA ASN A 7 -7.74 -7.85 3.06
C ASN A 7 -7.19 -6.86 4.10
N CYS A 8 -6.98 -7.34 5.31
CA CYS A 8 -6.40 -6.57 6.40
C CYS A 8 -4.94 -6.95 6.63
N CYS A 9 -4.16 -5.96 7.07
CA CYS A 9 -2.84 -6.15 7.66
C CYS A 9 -2.85 -5.51 9.05
N VAL A 10 -2.53 -6.29 10.07
CA VAL A 10 -2.64 -5.90 11.49
C VAL A 10 -1.25 -5.85 12.10
N LEU A 11 -0.89 -4.72 12.71
CA LEU A 11 0.35 -4.57 13.47
C LEU A 11 0.13 -5.03 14.91
N GLY A 12 1.05 -5.85 15.43
CA GLY A 12 1.04 -6.27 16.84
C GLY A 12 1.26 -5.10 17.80
N GLU A 13 0.72 -5.22 19.02
CA GLU A 13 0.84 -4.17 20.06
C GLU A 13 2.27 -4.03 20.62
N ASP A 14 3.06 -5.10 20.54
CA ASP A 14 4.45 -5.21 20.98
C ASP A 14 5.45 -4.60 20.00
N ILE A 15 5.01 -4.30 18.77
CA ILE A 15 5.88 -3.79 17.71
C ILE A 15 6.05 -2.28 17.86
N THR A 16 7.31 -1.85 17.93
CA THR A 16 7.70 -0.44 18.04
C THR A 16 8.56 0.00 16.85
N PRO A 17 8.66 1.31 16.55
CA PRO A 17 9.39 1.79 15.37
C PRO A 17 10.87 1.44 15.33
N GLY A 18 11.48 1.14 16.49
CA GLY A 18 12.88 0.72 16.57
C GLY A 18 13.12 -0.75 16.21
N GLN A 19 12.07 -1.55 16.09
CA GLN A 19 12.16 -2.98 15.78
C GLN A 19 12.14 -3.22 14.26
N PRO A 20 12.86 -4.25 13.77
CA PRO A 20 12.90 -4.57 12.35
C PRO A 20 11.52 -4.92 11.77
N GLU A 21 10.63 -5.52 12.56
CA GLU A 21 9.26 -5.88 12.20
C GLU A 21 8.44 -4.67 11.75
N PHE A 22 8.65 -3.50 12.37
CA PHE A 22 7.99 -2.27 11.96
C PHE A 22 8.37 -1.89 10.52
N ALA A 23 9.66 -1.94 10.19
CA ALA A 23 10.13 -1.66 8.84
C ALA A 23 9.62 -2.69 7.82
N LEU A 24 9.52 -3.97 8.22
CA LEU A 24 8.93 -5.02 7.40
C LEU A 24 7.44 -4.77 7.11
N PHE A 25 6.68 -4.40 8.13
CA PHE A 25 5.26 -4.07 8.03
C PHE A 25 5.03 -2.92 7.05
N ILE A 26 5.74 -1.79 7.22
CA ILE A 26 5.65 -0.63 6.33
C ILE A 26 6.00 -1.01 4.89
N ARG A 27 7.08 -1.80 4.71
CA ARG A 27 7.51 -2.25 3.39
C ARG A 27 6.45 -3.11 2.70
N GLU A 28 5.83 -4.03 3.45
CA GLU A 28 4.82 -4.95 2.92
C GLU A 28 3.54 -4.21 2.52
N VAL A 29 3.05 -3.31 3.36
CA VAL A 29 1.89 -2.47 3.05
C VAL A 29 2.12 -1.67 1.77
N VAL A 30 3.26 -0.97 1.67
CA VAL A 30 3.59 -0.19 0.46
C VAL A 30 3.71 -1.09 -0.77
N ARG A 31 4.34 -2.26 -0.65
CA ARG A 31 4.46 -3.22 -1.74
C ARG A 31 3.09 -3.67 -2.24
N GLU A 32 2.18 -4.06 -1.34
CA GLU A 32 0.85 -4.55 -1.71
C GLU A 32 -0.01 -3.46 -2.35
N MET A 33 0.11 -2.21 -1.89
CA MET A 33 -0.59 -1.07 -2.49
C MET A 33 -0.08 -0.74 -3.90
N THR A 34 1.21 -0.93 -4.17
CA THR A 34 1.86 -0.44 -5.41
C THR A 34 2.04 -1.52 -6.47
N THR A 35 2.14 -2.78 -6.07
CA THR A 35 2.27 -3.90 -7.00
C THR A 35 1.04 -3.98 -7.89
N LYS A 36 1.24 -3.92 -9.22
CA LYS A 36 0.16 -3.83 -10.22
C LYS A 36 -0.83 -2.68 -9.96
N ALA A 37 -0.35 -1.55 -9.43
CA ALA A 37 -1.20 -0.43 -9.03
C ALA A 37 -2.34 -0.84 -8.08
N GLY A 38 -2.07 -1.82 -7.20
CA GLY A 38 -3.04 -2.37 -6.26
C GLY A 38 -4.12 -3.25 -6.89
N GLN A 39 -4.03 -3.59 -8.18
CA GLN A 39 -4.99 -4.44 -8.90
C GLN A 39 -4.76 -5.94 -8.64
N LYS A 40 -4.70 -6.32 -7.37
CA LYS A 40 -4.68 -7.71 -6.90
C LYS A 40 -5.86 -7.92 -5.96
N CYS A 41 -6.58 -9.03 -6.11
CA CYS A 41 -7.64 -9.41 -5.18
C CYS A 41 -7.12 -9.66 -3.76
N THR A 42 -5.83 -9.98 -3.62
CA THR A 42 -5.13 -10.21 -2.35
C THR A 42 -4.45 -8.97 -1.76
N ALA A 43 -4.52 -7.81 -2.43
CA ALA A 43 -3.88 -6.60 -1.95
C ALA A 43 -4.47 -6.14 -0.61
N ILE A 44 -3.61 -5.59 0.26
CA ILE A 44 -4.01 -4.98 1.52
C ILE A 44 -4.91 -3.76 1.25
N ARG A 45 -6.09 -3.73 1.89
CA ARG A 45 -7.08 -2.65 1.82
C ARG A 45 -7.34 -1.97 3.16
N ARG A 46 -7.05 -2.66 4.26
CA ARG A 46 -7.23 -2.16 5.62
C ARG A 46 -5.94 -2.36 6.41
N ILE A 47 -5.43 -1.30 7.00
CA ILE A 47 -4.22 -1.32 7.83
C ILE A 47 -4.68 -1.00 9.25
N ILE A 48 -4.54 -1.94 10.17
CA ILE A 48 -5.03 -1.83 11.56
C ILE A 48 -3.81 -1.79 12.46
N VAL A 49 -3.71 -0.75 13.28
CA VAL A 49 -2.53 -0.50 14.12
C VAL A 49 -2.94 -0.08 15.54
N PRO A 50 -2.09 -0.34 16.55
CA PRO A 50 -2.32 0.19 17.89
C PRO A 50 -2.39 1.71 17.88
N GLN A 51 -3.25 2.29 18.72
CA GLN A 51 -3.43 3.74 18.81
C GLN A 51 -2.11 4.49 19.05
N ALA A 52 -1.22 3.92 19.87
CA ALA A 52 0.10 4.48 20.17
C ALA A 52 1.03 4.52 18.95
N GLN A 53 0.84 3.63 17.97
CA GLN A 53 1.65 3.54 16.75
C GLN A 53 1.06 4.28 15.56
N LEU A 54 -0.15 4.83 15.69
CA LEU A 54 -0.90 5.45 14.58
C LEU A 54 -0.07 6.52 13.85
N HIS A 55 0.55 7.43 14.60
CA HIS A 55 1.32 8.53 14.02
C HIS A 55 2.60 8.01 13.32
N ALA A 56 3.39 7.18 14.01
CA ALA A 56 4.62 6.63 13.46
C ALA A 56 4.38 5.82 12.17
N VAL A 57 3.32 5.01 12.13
CA VAL A 57 2.95 4.24 10.93
C VAL A 57 2.55 5.18 9.80
N SER A 58 1.71 6.17 10.08
CA SER A 58 1.24 7.14 9.07
C SER A 58 2.42 7.88 8.42
N GLU A 59 3.34 8.41 9.23
CA GLU A 59 4.52 9.12 8.74
C GLU A 59 5.44 8.21 7.91
N ALA A 60 5.70 6.99 8.38
CA ALA A 60 6.53 6.03 7.67
C ALA A 60 5.91 5.60 6.32
N LEU A 61 4.59 5.41 6.27
CA LEU A 61 3.87 5.13 5.03
C LEU A 61 3.95 6.29 4.05
N ILE A 62 3.67 7.54 4.49
CA ILE A 62 3.75 8.74 3.66
C ILE A 62 5.17 8.89 3.09
N ALA A 63 6.19 8.86 3.95
CA ALA A 63 7.59 9.04 3.54
C ALA A 63 8.06 7.98 2.52
N ARG A 64 7.50 6.76 2.58
CA ARG A 64 7.84 5.69 1.65
C ARG A 64 7.02 5.75 0.36
N LEU A 65 5.74 6.11 0.44
CA LEU A 65 4.86 6.28 -0.74
C LEU A 65 5.27 7.48 -1.59
N GLN A 66 5.79 8.56 -0.99
CA GLN A 66 6.34 9.71 -1.73
C GLN A 66 7.50 9.32 -2.67
N LYS A 67 8.18 8.21 -2.40
CA LYS A 67 9.29 7.69 -3.22
C LYS A 67 8.81 6.76 -4.35
N VAL A 68 7.50 6.60 -4.52
CA VAL A 68 6.89 5.78 -5.58
C VAL A 68 6.60 6.67 -6.77
N THR A 69 7.47 6.59 -7.76
CA THR A 69 7.33 7.23 -9.08
C THR A 69 6.29 6.50 -9.91
N VAL A 70 5.25 7.23 -10.32
CA VAL A 70 4.16 6.72 -11.16
C VAL A 70 4.35 7.21 -12.59
N GLY A 71 4.30 6.32 -13.57
CA GLY A 71 4.55 6.71 -14.95
C GLY A 71 4.49 5.56 -15.96
N ASP A 72 5.09 5.79 -17.12
CA ASP A 72 5.25 4.78 -18.17
C ASP A 72 6.23 3.69 -17.70
N PRO A 73 5.82 2.40 -17.63
CA PRO A 73 6.69 1.31 -17.21
C PRO A 73 7.94 1.12 -18.10
N ALA A 74 7.98 1.69 -19.31
CA ALA A 74 9.17 1.68 -20.16
C ALA A 74 10.25 2.68 -19.73
N GLN A 75 9.92 3.65 -18.87
CA GLN A 75 10.88 4.66 -18.39
C GLN A 75 11.66 4.17 -17.17
N GLU A 76 12.98 4.40 -17.18
CA GLU A 76 13.83 4.04 -16.04
C GLU A 76 13.43 4.80 -14.77
N GLY A 77 13.45 4.10 -13.64
CA GLY A 77 13.11 4.67 -12.35
C GLY A 77 11.62 4.75 -12.04
N VAL A 78 10.71 4.40 -12.97
CA VAL A 78 9.27 4.25 -12.67
C VAL A 78 9.04 3.00 -11.82
N LYS A 79 8.30 3.15 -10.72
CA LYS A 79 8.01 2.07 -9.76
C LYS A 79 6.57 1.54 -9.84
N MET A 80 5.64 2.35 -10.34
CA MET A 80 4.24 1.95 -10.48
C MET A 80 3.69 2.42 -11.82
N GLY A 81 3.12 1.48 -12.58
CA GLY A 81 2.44 1.76 -13.84
C GLY A 81 1.01 2.23 -13.67
N ALA A 82 0.30 2.36 -14.78
CA ALA A 82 -1.12 2.73 -14.81
C ALA A 82 -2.04 1.57 -14.39
N LEU A 83 -3.31 1.89 -14.17
CA LEU A 83 -4.38 0.90 -14.11
C LEU A 83 -4.64 0.30 -15.49
N VAL A 84 -5.28 -0.87 -15.52
CA VAL A 84 -5.58 -1.61 -16.78
C VAL A 84 -6.42 -0.81 -17.80
N SER A 85 -7.27 0.12 -17.37
CA SER A 85 -8.13 0.88 -18.28
C SER A 85 -8.57 2.22 -17.70
N MET A 86 -8.92 3.16 -18.60
CA MET A 86 -9.51 4.45 -18.23
C MET A 86 -10.85 4.30 -17.49
N THR A 87 -11.63 3.27 -17.81
CA THR A 87 -12.86 2.93 -17.07
C THR A 87 -12.55 2.61 -15.61
N SER A 88 -11.53 1.81 -15.36
CA SER A 88 -11.08 1.49 -14.00
C SER A 88 -10.62 2.76 -13.26
N ALA A 89 -9.83 3.61 -13.92
CA ALA A 89 -9.38 4.88 -13.35
C ALA A 89 -10.55 5.82 -13.00
N ARG A 90 -11.58 5.87 -13.84
CA ARG A 90 -12.79 6.67 -13.57
C ARG A 90 -13.57 6.13 -12.38
N MET A 91 -13.67 4.80 -12.25
CA MET A 91 -14.34 4.16 -11.11
C MET A 91 -13.70 4.51 -9.77
N TYR A 92 -12.35 4.50 -9.68
CA TYR A 92 -11.63 4.84 -8.45
C TYR A 92 -11.65 6.33 -8.09
N ARG A 93 -11.87 7.22 -9.06
CA ARG A 93 -11.93 8.67 -8.82
C ARG A 93 -13.28 9.19 -8.37
N THR A 94 -14.35 8.42 -8.61
CA THR A 94 -15.75 8.85 -8.42
C THR A 94 -16.42 8.21 -7.21
N ARG A 95 -15.68 7.38 -6.47
CA ARG A 95 -16.06 6.79 -5.19
C ARG A 95 -15.17 7.35 -4.09
#